data_AF-A0A1C6ILS0-F1
#
_entry.id   AF-A0A1C6ILS0-F1
#
_cell.length_a   1.000
_cell.length_b   1.000
_cell.length_c   1.000
_cell.angle_alpha   90.00
_cell.angle_beta   90.00
_cell.angle_gamma   90.00
#
_symmetry.space_group_name_H-M   'P 1'
#
loop_
_entity.id
_entity.type
_entity.pdbx_description
1 polymer ?
#
loop_
_entity_poly.entity_id
_entity_poly.type
_entity_poly.pdbx_seq_one_letter_code
_entity_poly.pdbx_strand_id
1 'polypeptide(L)' 'MRLCRLLGCEAALLKERSPSCGSGMVYDGTFTGVLTAGEGVTAELLRAQGIPVYGESRVAELADPI' A
#
# COMPACT_ATOMS: atom_id res chain seq x y z
N MET A 1 -5.95 -10.47 1.82
CA MET A 1 -5.74 -11.29 3.04
C MET A 1 -5.52 -12.77 2.81
N ARG A 2 -6.29 -13.49 1.99
CA ARG A 2 -6.10 -14.94 1.79
C ARG A 2 -4.67 -15.33 1.40
N LEU A 3 -4.10 -14.67 0.38
CA LEU A 3 -2.74 -14.94 -0.08
C LEU A 3 -1.70 -14.60 0.99
N CYS A 4 -1.81 -13.45 1.64
CA CYS A 4 -0.89 -13.06 2.71
C CYS A 4 -0.84 -14.09 3.84
N ARG A 5 -2.00 -14.63 4.25
CA ARG A 5 -2.08 -15.67 5.28
C ARG A 5 -1.52 -17.01 4.81
N LEU A 6 -1.83 -17.41 3.58
CA LEU A 6 -1.35 -18.68 3.01
C LEU A 6 0.17 -18.70 2.84
N LEU A 7 0.77 -17.56 2.52
CA LEU A 7 2.20 -17.44 2.23
C LEU A 7 3.01 -16.90 3.42
N GLY A 8 2.37 -16.60 4.55
CA GLY A 8 3.04 -15.99 5.69
C GLY A 8 3.69 -14.64 5.35
N CYS A 9 3.04 -13.81 4.53
CA CYS A 9 3.59 -12.51 4.16
C CYS A 9 3.68 -11.61 5.39
N GLU A 10 4.86 -11.03 5.62
CA GLU A 10 5.14 -10.13 6.74
C GLU A 10 5.01 -8.64 6.37
N ALA A 11 5.03 -8.32 5.07
CA ALA A 11 4.90 -6.97 4.55
C ALA A 11 4.30 -6.97 3.14
N ALA A 12 3.88 -5.80 2.65
CA ALA A 12 3.45 -5.59 1.27
C ALA A 12 4.14 -4.38 0.64
N LEU A 13 4.79 -4.59 -0.50
CA LEU A 13 5.28 -3.54 -1.38
C LEU A 13 4.26 -3.28 -2.48
N LEU A 14 3.71 -2.07 -2.52
CA LEU A 14 2.58 -1.72 -3.37
C LEU A 14 2.89 -0.55 -4.30
N LYS A 15 2.31 -0.56 -5.50
CA LYS A 15 2.40 0.54 -6.47
C LYS A 15 1.79 1.81 -5.86
N GLU A 16 2.57 2.89 -5.84
CA GLU A 16 2.11 4.16 -5.28
C GLU A 16 0.98 4.79 -6.12
N ARG A 17 0.18 5.65 -5.47
CA ARG A 17 -0.85 6.51 -6.08
C ARG A 17 -2.08 5.80 -6.64
N SER A 18 -2.06 4.47 -6.74
CA SER A 18 -3.22 3.69 -7.17
C SER A 18 -4.37 3.79 -6.15
N PRO A 19 -5.64 3.94 -6.57
CA PRO A 19 -6.79 3.91 -5.66
C PRO A 19 -6.98 2.55 -4.95
N SER A 20 -6.25 1.51 -5.37
CA SER A 20 -6.21 0.22 -4.65
C SER A 20 -4.94 0.07 -3.81
N CYS A 21 -3.79 0.45 -4.36
CA CYS A 21 -2.48 0.08 -3.81
C CYS A 21 -1.73 1.23 -3.14
N GLY A 22 -2.09 2.48 -3.45
CA GLY A 22 -1.43 3.67 -2.93
C GLY A 22 -1.57 3.76 -1.42
N SER A 23 -0.57 4.33 -0.76
CA SER A 23 -0.58 4.60 0.67
C SER A 23 -0.09 6.04 0.89
N GLY A 24 -0.80 6.80 1.72
CA GLY A 24 -0.63 8.23 1.91
C GLY A 24 -1.23 9.11 0.82
N MET A 25 -1.02 8.79 -0.46
CA MET A 25 -1.54 9.53 -1.62
C MET A 25 -2.16 8.60 -2.67
N VAL A 26 -3.31 8.98 -3.22
CA VAL A 26 -4.02 8.26 -4.30
C VAL A 26 -4.58 9.22 -5.34
N TYR A 27 -4.80 8.76 -6.57
CA TYR A 27 -5.57 9.53 -7.56
C TYR A 27 -7.01 9.73 -7.09
N ASP A 28 -7.54 10.93 -7.29
CA ASP A 28 -8.86 11.35 -6.80
C ASP A 28 -10.06 10.76 -7.58
N GLY A 29 -9.80 10.00 -8.66
CA GLY A 29 -10.83 9.38 -9.50
C GLY A 29 -11.51 10.32 -10.50
N THR A 30 -11.11 11.59 -10.58
CA THR A 30 -11.66 12.56 -11.55
C THR A 30 -11.03 12.46 -12.94
N PHE A 31 -10.03 11.59 -13.11
CA PHE A 31 -9.25 11.43 -14.34
C PHE A 31 -8.48 12.68 -14.78
N THR A 32 -8.23 13.62 -13.86
CA THR A 32 -7.44 14.83 -14.09
C THR A 32 -5.95 14.66 -13.75
N GLY A 33 -5.57 13.49 -13.21
CA GLY A 33 -4.22 13.23 -12.72
C GLY A 33 -3.92 13.85 -11.35
N VAL A 34 -4.93 14.45 -10.70
CA VAL A 34 -4.81 15.02 -9.36
C VAL A 34 -4.67 13.92 -8.31
N LEU A 35 -3.76 14.15 -7.36
CA LEU A 35 -3.58 13.32 -6.20
C LEU A 35 -4.27 13.94 -4.98
N THR A 36 -4.83 13.10 -4.14
CA THR A 36 -5.37 13.44 -2.83
C THR A 36 -4.72 12.60 -1.75
N ALA A 37 -4.70 13.10 -0.52
CA ALA A 37 -4.35 12.29 0.64
C ALA A 37 -5.37 11.14 0.79
N GLY A 38 -4.87 9.94 1.03
CA GLY A 38 -5.72 8.75 1.17
C GLY A 38 -4.94 7.44 1.06
N GLU A 39 -5.60 6.36 1.47
CA GLU A 39 -5.13 4.99 1.30
C GLU A 39 -5.95 4.31 0.20
N GLY A 40 -5.29 3.48 -0.60
CA GLY A 40 -5.98 2.60 -1.51
C GLY A 40 -6.64 1.44 -0.76
N VAL A 41 -7.73 0.91 -1.28
CA VAL A 41 -8.55 -0.10 -0.56
C VAL A 41 -7.77 -1.36 -0.15
N THR A 42 -6.76 -1.76 -0.94
CA THR A 42 -5.89 -2.90 -0.60
C THR A 42 -4.88 -2.51 0.48
N ALA A 43 -4.29 -1.33 0.38
CA ALA A 43 -3.34 -0.81 1.38
C ALA A 43 -4.01 -0.66 2.75
N GLU A 44 -5.22 -0.09 2.79
CA GLU A 44 -6.01 0.07 4.00
C GLU A 44 -6.32 -1.28 4.67
N LEU A 45 -6.80 -2.26 3.90
CA LEU A 45 -7.12 -3.60 4.42
C LEU A 45 -5.88 -4.31 4.99
N LEU A 46 -4.73 -4.21 4.33
CA LEU A 46 -3.48 -4.83 4.79
C LEU A 46 -3.00 -4.19 6.09
N ARG A 47 -2.97 -2.86 6.15
CA ARG A 47 -2.62 -2.10 7.37
C ARG A 47 -3.54 -2.45 8.54
N ALA A 48 -4.86 -2.48 8.31
CA ALA A 48 -5.85 -2.84 9.32
C ALA A 48 -5.71 -4.29 9.84
N GLN A 49 -4.97 -5.13 9.12
CA GLN A 49 -4.67 -6.50 9.51
C GLN A 49 -3.24 -6.67 10.06
N GLY A 50 -2.54 -5.57 10.32
CA GLY A 50 -1.20 -5.56 10.90
C GLY A 50 -0.09 -5.88 9.90
N ILE A 51 -0.37 -5.87 8.59
CA ILE A 51 0.66 -6.02 7.56
C ILE A 51 1.19 -4.61 7.21
N PRO A 52 2.48 -4.31 7.47
CA PRO A 52 3.12 -3.08 7.02
C PRO A 52 3.05 -2.93 5.50
N VAL A 53 2.74 -1.72 5.04
CA VAL A 53 2.62 -1.39 3.62
C VAL A 53 3.64 -0.32 3.25
N TYR A 54 4.42 -0.62 2.22
CA TYR A 54 5.46 0.24 1.67
C TYR A 54 5.13 0.61 0.22
N GLY A 55 5.45 1.84 -0.15
CA GLY A 55 5.47 2.27 -1.55
C GLY A 55 6.82 1.97 -2.19
N GLU A 56 6.90 2.03 -3.53
CA GLU A 56 8.15 1.84 -4.28
C GLU A 56 9.28 2.79 -3.81
N SER A 57 8.95 4.02 -3.39
CA SER A 57 9.92 4.98 -2.85
C SER A 57 10.57 4.54 -1.53
N ARG A 58 9.92 3.62 -0.81
CA ARG A 58 10.34 3.11 0.51
C ARG A 58 10.80 1.66 0.47
N VAL A 59 11.14 1.15 -0.72
CA VAL A 59 11.59 -0.24 -0.89
C VAL A 59 12.81 -0.59 -0.03
N ALA A 60 13.70 0.37 0.23
CA ALA A 60 14.88 0.15 1.07
C ALA A 60 14.53 -0.20 2.53
N GLU A 61 13.38 0.27 3.04
CA GLU A 61 12.92 -0.02 4.40
C GLU A 61 12.54 -1.50 4.60
N LEU A 62 12.39 -2.28 3.52
CA LEU A 62 12.15 -3.72 3.60
C LEU A 62 13.41 -4.54 3.95
N ALA A 63 14.61 -3.99 3.70
CA ALA A 63 15.86 -4.68 4.01
C ALA A 63 16.20 -4.59 5.51
N ASP A 64 15.77 -3.49 6.15
CA ASP A 64 15.96 -3.20 7.57
C ASP A 64 14.61 -2.81 8.21
N PRO A 65 13.69 -3.77 8.40
CA PRO A 65 12.39 -3.49 8.99
C PRO A 65 12.55 -3.02 10.45
N ILE A 66 11.98 -1.85 10.75
CA ILE A 66 11.98 -1.20 12.08
C ILE A 66 10.96 -1.87 13.01
#